data_AF-A0A9D5V9Q9-F1
#
_entry.id   AF-A0A9D5V9Q9-F1
#
_cell.length_a   1.000
_cell.length_b   1.000
_cell.length_c   1.000
_cell.angle_alpha   90.00
_cell.angle_beta   90.00
_cell.angle_gamma   90.00
#
_symmetry.space_group_name_H-M   'P 1'
#
loop_
_entity.id
_entity.type
_entity.pdbx_description
1 polymer ?
#
loop_
_entity_poly.entity_id
_entity_poly.type
_entity_poly.pdbx_seq_one_letter_code
_entity_poly.pdbx_strand_id
1 'polypeptide(L)'
;MAIAGSVGVLLTGAPALADGDQPQYYADDIKSTMVKHIEATADGDGVFHMQDDKTGEMLALRFVTIHDPVRQIGEDVYFACTDFHVVDEPDKVYDLDFWMNDKTGELKVFQSKVHKEPRQSLLYGWYKQPRYTFVNDQIEYLY
;
A
#
# COMPACT_ATOMS: atom_id res chain seq x y z
N MET A 1 -53.79 50.34 -0.18
CA MET A 1 -53.07 49.92 -1.40
C MET A 1 -51.69 49.45 -0.93
N ALA A 2 -51.59 48.18 -0.55
CA ALA A 2 -50.72 47.15 -1.19
C ALA A 2 -49.23 47.42 -0.90
N ILE A 3 -48.38 46.51 -0.39
CA ILE A 3 -48.41 45.05 -0.21
C ILE A 3 -47.23 44.68 0.70
N ALA A 4 -47.41 43.62 1.49
CA ALA A 4 -46.36 42.93 2.22
C ALA A 4 -45.33 42.26 1.30
N GLY A 5 -44.11 42.05 1.80
CA GLY A 5 -43.07 41.28 1.11
C GLY A 5 -42.01 40.79 2.08
N SER A 6 -42.26 39.64 2.70
CA SER A 6 -41.31 38.87 3.49
C SER A 6 -40.18 38.36 2.59
N VAL A 7 -38.93 38.56 2.97
CA VAL A 7 -37.78 37.87 2.35
C VAL A 7 -37.39 36.72 3.27
N GLY A 8 -37.87 35.53 2.93
CA GLY A 8 -37.34 34.28 3.49
C GLY A 8 -35.98 34.01 2.86
N VAL A 9 -34.95 33.89 3.69
CA VAL A 9 -33.65 33.35 3.27
C VAL A 9 -33.81 31.84 3.13
N LEU A 10 -34.02 31.37 1.91
CA LEU A 10 -33.83 29.98 1.54
C LEU A 10 -32.32 29.73 1.47
N LEU A 11 -31.75 29.16 2.53
CA LEU A 11 -30.48 28.46 2.46
C LEU A 11 -30.66 27.26 1.54
N THR A 12 -30.30 27.43 0.27
CA THR A 12 -30.18 26.32 -0.67
C THR A 12 -29.07 25.41 -0.15
N GLY A 13 -29.45 24.26 0.40
CA GLY A 13 -28.52 23.16 0.64
C GLY A 13 -27.84 22.83 -0.68
N ALA A 14 -26.51 22.87 -0.68
CA ALA A 14 -25.74 22.29 -1.77
C ALA A 14 -26.16 20.82 -1.91
N PRO A 15 -26.37 20.30 -3.14
CA PRO A 15 -26.59 18.89 -3.31
C PRO A 15 -25.39 18.14 -2.73
N ALA A 16 -25.65 17.20 -1.82
CA ALA A 16 -24.70 16.17 -1.47
C ALA A 16 -24.24 15.53 -2.78
N LEU A 17 -22.92 15.52 -3.00
CA LEU A 17 -22.32 14.86 -4.16
C LEU A 17 -22.85 13.42 -4.17
N ALA A 18 -23.50 13.08 -5.28
CA ALA A 18 -24.01 11.74 -5.53
C ALA A 18 -22.86 10.73 -5.36
N ASP A 19 -23.15 9.58 -4.74
CA ASP A 19 -22.31 8.38 -4.76
C ASP A 19 -22.04 8.01 -6.22
N GLY A 20 -20.94 8.53 -6.75
CA GLY A 20 -20.43 8.21 -8.07
C GLY A 20 -19.59 6.96 -7.97
N ASP A 21 -20.02 5.92 -8.69
CA ASP A 21 -19.32 4.68 -9.07
C ASP A 21 -17.81 4.79 -8.86
N GLN A 22 -17.33 4.41 -7.66
CA GLN A 22 -15.89 4.41 -7.39
C GLN A 22 -15.26 3.38 -8.32
N PRO A 23 -14.13 3.70 -9.00
CA PRO A 23 -13.45 2.73 -9.85
C PRO A 23 -13.17 1.44 -9.07
N GLN A 24 -13.73 0.32 -9.51
CA GLN A 24 -13.37 -0.99 -8.98
C GLN A 24 -12.03 -1.42 -9.61
N TYR A 25 -11.03 -1.68 -8.77
CA TYR A 25 -9.75 -2.23 -9.22
C TYR A 25 -9.71 -3.74 -9.04
N TYR A 26 -9.12 -4.44 -10.00
CA TYR A 26 -8.93 -5.89 -10.00
C TYR A 26 -7.45 -6.25 -9.82
N ALA A 27 -7.16 -7.55 -9.73
CA ALA A 27 -5.81 -8.03 -9.45
C ALA A 27 -4.75 -7.47 -10.42
N ASP A 28 -5.06 -7.36 -11.71
CA ASP A 28 -4.14 -6.82 -12.72
C ASP A 28 -3.91 -5.31 -12.55
N ASP A 29 -4.91 -4.56 -12.11
CA ASP A 29 -4.76 -3.13 -11.81
C ASP A 29 -3.84 -2.92 -10.60
N ILE A 30 -4.02 -3.73 -9.55
CA ILE A 30 -3.19 -3.69 -8.34
C ILE A 30 -1.75 -4.06 -8.69
N LYS A 31 -1.54 -5.16 -9.44
CA LYS A 31 -0.21 -5.60 -9.86
C LYS A 31 0.48 -4.58 -10.77
N SER A 32 -0.24 -4.02 -11.75
CA SER A 32 0.33 -3.01 -12.63
C SER A 32 0.65 -1.70 -11.90
N THR A 33 -0.15 -1.32 -10.91
CA THR A 33 0.14 -0.18 -10.02
C THR A 33 1.40 -0.42 -9.21
N MET A 34 1.59 -1.63 -8.67
CA MET A 34 2.81 -2.00 -7.95
C MET A 34 4.05 -1.96 -8.84
N VAL A 35 3.98 -2.52 -10.05
CA VAL A 35 5.10 -2.45 -11.02
C VAL A 35 5.46 -1.01 -11.32
N LYS A 36 4.47 -0.17 -11.67
CA LYS A 36 4.69 1.27 -11.92
C LYS A 36 5.29 1.99 -10.72
N HIS A 37 4.83 1.68 -9.51
CA HIS A 37 5.37 2.29 -8.30
C HIS A 37 6.84 1.95 -8.10
N ILE A 38 7.21 0.67 -8.25
CA ILE A 38 8.59 0.21 -8.11
C ILE A 38 9.48 0.85 -9.18
N GLU A 39 9.05 0.85 -10.45
CA GLU A 39 9.78 1.48 -11.55
C GLU A 39 9.98 2.99 -11.35
N ALA A 40 8.98 3.68 -10.79
CA ALA A 40 9.04 5.12 -10.55
C ALA A 40 9.86 5.52 -9.31
N THR A 41 10.08 4.60 -8.37
CA THR A 41 10.75 4.88 -7.09
C THR A 41 12.13 4.25 -6.95
N ALA A 42 12.44 3.25 -7.79
CA ALA A 42 13.79 2.73 -7.90
C ALA A 42 14.74 3.78 -8.47
N ASP A 43 16.00 3.73 -8.05
CA ASP A 43 17.04 4.61 -8.59
C ASP A 43 17.48 4.21 -10.01
N GLY A 44 18.46 4.93 -10.56
CA GLY A 44 18.99 4.67 -11.91
C GLY A 44 19.63 3.30 -12.09
N ASP A 45 20.05 2.65 -10.99
CA ASP A 45 20.57 1.30 -10.99
C ASP A 45 19.46 0.26 -10.78
N GLY A 46 18.21 0.69 -10.53
CA GLY A 46 17.04 -0.14 -10.25
C GLY A 46 16.90 -0.54 -8.77
N VAL A 47 17.57 0.16 -7.85
CA VAL A 47 17.54 -0.14 -6.41
C VAL A 47 16.33 0.55 -5.79
N PHE A 48 15.48 -0.23 -5.15
CA PHE A 48 14.37 0.27 -4.36
C PHE A 48 14.87 0.62 -2.96
N HIS A 49 14.72 1.87 -2.56
CA HIS A 49 15.08 2.35 -1.23
C HIS A 49 13.86 2.51 -0.34
N MET A 50 13.93 1.96 0.87
CA MET A 50 12.85 2.05 1.84
C MET A 50 13.40 2.18 3.26
N GLN A 51 12.89 3.14 4.02
CA GLN A 51 13.18 3.18 5.45
C GLN A 51 12.40 2.08 6.17
N ASP A 52 13.11 1.22 6.88
CA ASP A 52 12.56 0.26 7.80
C ASP A 52 11.98 0.99 9.02
N ASP A 53 10.69 0.85 9.26
CA ASP A 53 9.98 1.55 10.32
C ASP A 53 10.32 1.05 11.74
N LYS A 54 10.81 -0.20 11.86
CA LYS A 54 11.20 -0.80 13.15
C LYS A 54 12.64 -0.47 13.51
N THR A 55 13.56 -0.52 12.54
CA THR A 55 15.01 -0.35 12.80
C THR A 55 15.51 1.05 12.47
N GLY A 56 14.79 1.81 11.63
CA GLY A 56 15.22 3.09 11.08
C GLY A 56 16.22 2.99 9.92
N GLU A 57 16.65 1.77 9.57
CA GLU A 57 17.60 1.49 8.50
C GLU A 57 17.05 1.91 7.13
N MET A 58 17.89 2.49 6.28
CA MET A 58 17.54 2.71 4.87
C MET A 58 17.92 1.47 4.07
N LEU A 59 16.93 0.62 3.78
CA LEU A 59 17.12 -0.60 3.02
C LEU A 59 17.46 -0.27 1.55
N ALA A 60 18.33 -1.07 0.95
CA ALA A 60 18.66 -1.04 -0.47
C ALA A 60 18.31 -2.40 -1.07
N LEU A 61 17.28 -2.43 -1.90
CA LEU A 61 16.58 -3.67 -2.26
C LEU A 61 16.41 -3.83 -3.77
N ARG A 62 16.38 -5.09 -4.22
CA ARG A 62 16.02 -5.50 -5.59
C ARG A 62 14.68 -6.22 -5.57
N PHE A 63 13.77 -5.79 -6.43
CA PHE A 63 12.46 -6.42 -6.58
C PHE A 63 12.59 -7.86 -7.09
N VAL A 64 11.79 -8.76 -6.52
CA VAL A 64 11.74 -10.17 -6.92
C VAL A 64 10.38 -10.52 -7.51
N THR A 65 9.30 -10.38 -6.74
CA THR A 65 7.95 -10.75 -7.20
C THR A 65 6.85 -10.07 -6.40
N ILE A 66 5.67 -9.94 -7.00
CA ILE A 66 4.41 -9.69 -6.28
C ILE A 66 3.78 -11.06 -5.99
N HIS A 67 3.29 -11.26 -4.77
CA HIS A 67 2.62 -12.51 -4.37
C HIS A 67 1.14 -12.50 -4.73
N ASP A 68 0.63 -13.67 -5.11
CA ASP A 68 -0.80 -13.93 -5.23
C ASP A 68 -1.37 -14.56 -3.95
N PRO A 69 -2.59 -14.20 -3.53
CA PRO A 69 -3.45 -13.17 -4.11
C PRO A 69 -3.08 -11.76 -3.64
N VAL A 70 -3.24 -10.77 -4.52
CA VAL A 70 -3.49 -9.38 -4.12
C VAL A 70 -4.95 -9.24 -3.67
N ARG A 71 -5.24 -8.28 -2.78
CA ARG A 71 -6.59 -8.16 -2.21
C ARG A 71 -7.01 -6.74 -1.93
N GLN A 72 -8.32 -6.53 -1.78
CA GLN A 72 -8.89 -5.35 -1.16
C GLN A 72 -8.99 -5.61 0.36
N ILE A 73 -8.71 -4.58 1.15
CA ILE A 73 -8.79 -4.58 2.62
C ILE A 73 -9.68 -3.40 3.01
N GLY A 74 -10.85 -3.66 3.60
CA GLY A 74 -11.84 -2.61 3.83
C GLY A 74 -12.51 -2.12 2.52
N GLU A 75 -12.98 -0.86 2.51
CA GLU A 75 -13.80 -0.33 1.42
C GLU A 75 -12.99 0.28 0.25
N ASP A 76 -11.92 1.02 0.54
CA ASP A 76 -11.20 1.85 -0.44
C ASP A 76 -9.68 1.57 -0.51
N VAL A 77 -9.23 0.49 0.14
CA VAL A 77 -7.80 0.15 0.23
C VAL A 77 -7.50 -1.17 -0.45
N TYR A 78 -6.49 -1.16 -1.30
CA TYR A 78 -5.97 -2.31 -2.02
C TYR A 78 -4.58 -2.66 -1.50
N PHE A 79 -4.21 -3.93 -1.58
CA PHE A 79 -3.06 -4.48 -0.88
C PHE A 79 -2.30 -5.48 -1.74
N ALA A 80 -0.99 -5.36 -1.73
CA ALA A 80 -0.06 -6.29 -2.33
C ALA A 80 1.10 -6.61 -1.37
N CYS A 81 1.47 -7.88 -1.31
CA CYS A 81 2.67 -8.37 -0.66
C CYS A 81 3.70 -8.71 -1.73
N THR A 82 4.97 -8.44 -1.47
CA THR A 82 6.05 -8.54 -2.45
C THR A 82 7.32 -9.08 -1.81
N ASP A 83 8.14 -9.77 -2.59
CA ASP A 83 9.49 -10.12 -2.18
C ASP A 83 10.51 -9.17 -2.80
N PHE A 84 11.48 -8.80 -1.97
CA PHE A 84 12.65 -8.02 -2.33
C PHE A 84 13.88 -8.66 -1.70
N HIS A 85 15.02 -8.68 -2.36
CA HIS A 85 16.28 -9.10 -1.72
C HIS A 85 17.22 -7.91 -1.51
N VAL A 86 18.09 -8.00 -0.51
CA VAL A 86 19.15 -7.02 -0.29
C VAL A 86 20.09 -7.01 -1.50
N VAL A 87 20.53 -5.82 -1.92
CA VAL A 87 21.52 -5.67 -3.00
C VAL A 87 22.75 -6.53 -2.69
N ASP A 88 23.23 -7.27 -3.68
CA ASP A 88 24.37 -8.21 -3.59
C ASP A 88 24.21 -9.39 -2.61
N GLU A 89 23.04 -9.56 -1.98
CA GLU A 89 22.76 -10.64 -1.03
C GLU A 89 21.40 -11.31 -1.31
N PRO A 90 21.28 -12.11 -2.40
CA PRO A 90 20.00 -12.64 -2.88
C PRO A 90 19.27 -13.56 -1.89
N ASP A 91 19.99 -14.18 -0.95
CA ASP A 91 19.40 -15.04 0.09
C ASP A 91 18.71 -14.23 1.21
N LYS A 92 19.02 -12.93 1.34
CA LYS A 92 18.40 -12.04 2.32
C LYS A 92 17.14 -11.41 1.75
N VAL A 93 16.04 -12.15 1.80
CA VAL A 93 14.74 -11.72 1.26
C VAL A 93 13.89 -11.05 2.34
N TYR A 94 13.47 -9.83 2.06
CA TYR A 94 12.39 -9.12 2.73
C TYR A 94 11.05 -9.42 2.05
N ASP A 95 10.01 -9.51 2.87
CA ASP A 95 8.61 -9.54 2.45
C ASP A 95 8.02 -8.16 2.80
N LEU A 96 7.69 -7.37 1.79
CA LEU A 96 7.21 -6.01 1.92
C LEU A 96 5.74 -5.92 1.53
N ASP A 97 4.95 -5.29 2.39
CA ASP A 97 3.54 -5.01 2.16
C ASP A 97 3.36 -3.58 1.66
N PHE A 98 2.44 -3.41 0.72
CA PHE A 98 2.09 -2.13 0.10
C PHE A 98 0.59 -1.92 0.11
N TRP A 99 0.16 -0.72 0.52
CA TRP A 99 -1.24 -0.29 0.50
C TRP A 99 -1.44 0.79 -0.55
N MET A 100 -2.54 0.65 -1.27
CA MET A 100 -2.93 1.51 -2.37
C MET A 100 -4.34 2.05 -2.17
N ASN A 101 -4.58 3.27 -2.63
CA ASN A 101 -5.91 3.87 -2.75
C ASN A 101 -5.93 4.82 -3.95
N ASP A 102 -7.10 5.28 -4.33
CA ASP A 102 -7.31 6.17 -5.48
C ASP A 102 -7.76 7.58 -5.10
N LYS A 103 -7.48 8.01 -3.85
CA LYS A 103 -7.88 9.32 -3.32
C LYS A 103 -7.34 10.51 -4.12
N THR A 104 -6.35 10.27 -4.97
CA THR A 104 -5.74 11.27 -5.87
C THR A 104 -6.30 11.24 -7.30
N GLY A 105 -7.32 10.42 -7.56
CA GLY A 105 -7.93 10.21 -8.88
C GLY A 105 -7.35 9.04 -9.67
N GLU A 106 -6.31 8.38 -9.15
CA GLU A 106 -5.74 7.14 -9.71
C GLU A 106 -5.17 6.27 -8.58
N LEU A 107 -5.24 4.94 -8.74
CA LEU A 107 -4.70 3.97 -7.77
C LEU A 107 -3.20 4.18 -7.60
N LYS A 108 -2.77 4.48 -6.37
CA LYS A 108 -1.37 4.69 -6.01
C LYS A 108 -1.05 4.06 -4.68
N VAL A 109 0.19 3.60 -4.56
CA VAL A 109 0.78 3.25 -3.27
C VAL A 109 0.84 4.51 -2.41
N PHE A 110 0.31 4.43 -1.19
CA PHE A 110 0.40 5.49 -0.19
C PHE A 110 1.17 5.06 1.06
N GLN A 111 1.39 3.76 1.24
CA GLN A 111 2.10 3.20 2.39
C GLN A 111 2.82 1.91 2.01
N SER A 112 3.99 1.70 2.60
CA SER A 112 4.73 0.45 2.56
C SER A 112 5.20 0.08 3.98
N LYS A 113 5.40 -1.21 4.23
CA LYS A 113 5.88 -1.73 5.52
C LYS A 113 6.62 -3.05 5.37
N VAL A 114 7.63 -3.29 6.20
CA VAL A 114 8.27 -4.61 6.28
C VAL A 114 7.33 -5.57 7.02
N HIS A 115 6.83 -6.57 6.30
CA HIS A 115 6.05 -7.66 6.87
C HIS A 115 6.97 -8.74 7.44
N LYS A 116 7.97 -9.17 6.68
CA LYS A 116 8.96 -10.15 7.13
C LYS A 116 10.37 -9.68 6.81
N GLU A 117 11.26 -9.90 7.75
CA GLU A 117 12.69 -9.57 7.63
C GLU A 117 13.52 -10.84 7.49
N PRO A 118 14.66 -10.80 6.78
CA PRO A 118 15.58 -11.92 6.72
C PRO A 118 16.26 -12.13 8.08
N ARG A 119 16.25 -13.35 8.57
CA ARG A 119 17.04 -13.80 9.73
C ARG A 119 17.83 -15.04 9.38
N GLN A 120 18.98 -15.21 10.02
CA GLN A 120 19.83 -16.38 9.82
C GLN A 120 19.65 -17.39 10.96
N SER A 121 19.47 -18.66 10.59
CA SER A 121 19.49 -19.80 11.49
C SER A 121 20.66 -20.71 11.15
N LEU A 122 21.31 -21.28 12.17
CA LEU A 122 22.38 -22.27 11.98
C LEU A 122 21.91 -23.53 11.25
N LEU A 123 20.64 -23.92 11.42
CA LEU A 123 20.08 -25.15 10.83
C LEU A 123 19.41 -24.92 9.48
N TYR A 124 18.79 -23.75 9.29
CA TYR A 124 17.92 -23.49 8.14
C TYR A 124 18.46 -22.42 7.18
N GLY A 125 19.62 -21.83 7.48
CA GLY A 125 20.14 -20.71 6.70
C GLY A 125 19.27 -19.46 6.84
N TRP A 126 19.17 -18.67 5.77
CA TRP A 126 18.31 -17.48 5.72
C TRP A 126 16.84 -17.85 5.63
N TYR A 127 16.00 -17.16 6.40
CA TYR A 127 14.56 -17.35 6.38
C TYR A 127 13.84 -16.01 6.68
N LYS A 128 12.57 -15.91 6.26
CA LYS A 128 11.74 -14.71 6.46
C LYS A 128 11.01 -14.76 7.82
N GLN A 129 11.42 -13.94 8.78
CA GLN A 129 10.77 -13.83 10.09
C GLN A 129 9.63 -12.80 10.04
N PRO A 130 8.36 -13.19 10.29
CA PRO A 130 7.24 -12.26 10.26
C PRO A 130 7.20 -11.32 11.47
N ARG A 131 7.03 -10.02 11.22
CA ARG A 131 6.85 -8.94 12.20
C ARG A 131 5.43 -8.82 12.71
N TYR A 132 4.45 -9.10 11.86
CA TYR A 132 3.03 -9.04 12.18
C TYR A 132 2.25 -10.06 11.35
N THR A 133 0.98 -10.22 11.67
CA THR A 133 -0.02 -10.94 10.89
C THR A 133 -1.25 -10.04 10.68
N PHE A 134 -2.19 -10.47 9.85
CA PHE A 134 -3.51 -9.86 9.75
C PHE A 134 -4.55 -10.64 10.55
N VAL A 135 -5.35 -9.95 11.35
CA VAL A 135 -6.56 -10.47 12.00
C VAL A 135 -7.69 -9.50 11.72
N ASN A 136 -8.76 -9.99 11.06
CA ASN A 136 -9.88 -9.15 10.60
C ASN A 136 -9.39 -7.90 9.84
N ASP A 137 -8.47 -8.09 8.89
CA ASP A 137 -7.91 -7.01 8.08
C ASP A 137 -7.11 -5.94 8.85
N GLN A 138 -6.82 -6.16 10.13
CA GLN A 138 -5.97 -5.31 10.96
C GLN A 138 -4.62 -5.96 11.25
N ILE A 139 -3.58 -5.13 11.39
CA ILE A 139 -2.23 -5.57 11.74
C ILE A 139 -2.19 -5.98 13.22
N GLU A 140 -1.73 -7.20 13.49
CA GLU A 140 -1.41 -7.71 14.82
C GLU A 140 0.09 -8.02 14.90
N TYR A 141 0.82 -7.28 15.73
CA TYR A 141 2.27 -7.41 15.86
C TYR A 141 2.67 -8.68 16.60
N LEU A 142 3.74 -9.33 16.12
CA LEU A 142 4.29 -10.54 16.71
C LEU A 142 5.47 -10.25 17.66
N TYR A 143 6.13 -9.09 17.51
CA TYR A 143 7.20 -8.56 18.38
C TYR A 143 7.56 -7.11 18.05
#